data_AF-A0A4Y2NA04-F1
#
_entry.id   AF-A0A4Y2NA04-F1
#
_cell.length_a   1.000
_cell.length_b   1.000
_cell.length_c   1.000
_cell.angle_alpha   90.00
_cell.angle_beta   90.00
_cell.angle_gamma   90.00
#
_symmetry.space_group_name_H-M   'P 1'
#
loop_
_entity.id
_entity.type
_entity.pdbx_description
1 polymer ?
#
loop_
_entity_poly.entity_id
_entity_poly.type
_entity_poly.pdbx_seq_one_letter_code
_entity_poly.pdbx_strand_id
1 'polypeptide(L)'
;MSSIVAEVLQGAEFKTEPAETSEDSKPRVPGKSETSEVTSAKQVLSWREEYDLKLRKDRSYTLIYQSLSPEFKPLISQTTDGTEAWRILKRHFEPTTRARVIQLLDEFFNTRFETGEALGLFLCRVKQGAERLRKVGHQLQPLYQMIRSLPAEYQSIVQTIYRWTDAEFQPDKIESEILLEENCLRLTRKDLDTVSSVAFSNEMHRKEAANCKHIAALSNPITNVSSNTEFKVKSAFSELESNLIETFPDSHEANSSDFGQNTSWVF
;
A
#
# COMPACT_ATOMS: atom_id res chain seq x y z
N MET A 1 -44.12 -18.41 12.87
CA MET A 1 -43.36 -18.81 11.68
C MET A 1 -41.91 -19.10 12.07
N SER A 2 -41.51 -20.25 12.61
CA SER A 2 -42.14 -21.26 13.50
C SER A 2 -41.01 -22.22 13.95
N SER A 3 -41.08 -22.79 15.16
CA SER A 3 -39.97 -23.59 15.72
C SER A 3 -40.08 -25.09 15.40
N ILE A 4 -38.95 -25.75 15.11
CA ILE A 4 -38.74 -27.22 15.01
C ILE A 4 -37.29 -27.47 15.49
N VAL A 5 -37.01 -27.72 16.78
CA VAL A 5 -36.81 -29.02 17.46
C VAL A 5 -36.46 -30.22 16.54
N ALA A 6 -35.30 -30.91 16.58
CA ALA A 6 -34.54 -31.54 17.68
C ALA A 6 -34.90 -33.04 17.95
N GLU A 7 -33.84 -33.83 18.18
CA GLU A 7 -33.80 -35.14 18.89
C GLU A 7 -34.14 -36.47 18.14
N VAL A 8 -33.80 -37.59 18.82
CA VAL A 8 -33.91 -39.04 18.49
C VAL A 8 -32.83 -39.59 17.53
N LEU A 9 -31.93 -40.55 17.82
CA LEU A 9 -31.70 -41.66 18.82
C LEU A 9 -32.05 -43.11 18.38
N GLN A 10 -31.11 -44.02 18.72
CA GLN A 10 -31.23 -45.47 19.01
C GLN A 10 -31.40 -46.51 17.85
N GLY A 11 -31.01 -47.76 18.18
CA GLY A 11 -30.92 -48.94 17.31
C GLY A 11 -29.45 -49.38 17.08
N ALA A 12 -28.85 -50.32 17.82
CA ALA A 12 -29.07 -51.80 17.89
C ALA A 12 -28.50 -52.54 16.64
N GLU A 13 -27.98 -53.78 16.72
CA GLU A 13 -28.13 -54.84 17.72
C GLU A 13 -26.81 -55.49 18.21
N PHE A 14 -26.92 -56.25 19.31
CA PHE A 14 -25.99 -57.32 19.72
C PHE A 14 -26.58 -58.67 19.28
N LYS A 15 -25.80 -59.51 18.58
CA LYS A 15 -25.93 -60.99 18.49
C LYS A 15 -24.83 -61.55 17.58
N THR A 16 -24.43 -62.82 17.59
CA THR A 16 -24.37 -63.90 18.59
C THR A 16 -23.88 -65.13 17.81
N GLU A 17 -22.95 -65.90 18.39
CA GLU A 17 -22.49 -67.19 17.87
C GLU A 17 -23.65 -68.22 17.72
N PRO A 18 -23.53 -69.30 16.93
CA PRO A 18 -22.81 -70.46 17.46
C PRO A 18 -22.15 -71.41 16.44
N ALA A 19 -21.39 -72.35 17.01
CA ALA A 19 -21.43 -73.81 16.74
C ALA A 19 -20.18 -74.45 16.12
N GLU A 20 -19.72 -75.50 16.78
CA GLU A 20 -18.55 -76.32 16.46
C GLU A 20 -18.91 -77.56 15.64
N THR A 21 -17.96 -78.07 14.85
CA THR A 21 -17.75 -79.52 14.66
C THR A 21 -16.26 -79.84 14.48
N SER A 22 -15.78 -80.87 15.20
CA SER A 22 -14.99 -82.04 14.73
C SER A 22 -14.55 -82.08 13.24
N GLU A 23 -13.41 -82.63 12.83
CA GLU A 23 -12.31 -83.45 13.44
C GLU A 23 -11.14 -83.53 12.40
N ASP A 24 -9.90 -84.01 12.58
CA ASP A 24 -9.07 -84.66 13.63
C ASP A 24 -7.55 -84.47 13.25
N SER A 25 -6.62 -85.11 13.95
CA SER A 25 -5.42 -85.79 13.42
C SER A 25 -4.02 -85.13 13.53
N LYS A 26 -3.51 -85.15 14.78
CA LYS A 26 -2.13 -85.56 15.17
C LYS A 26 -0.92 -84.70 14.66
N PRO A 27 0.33 -84.92 15.15
CA PRO A 27 1.04 -83.78 15.75
C PRO A 27 2.41 -83.44 15.12
N ARG A 28 2.81 -82.18 15.25
CA ARG A 28 4.21 -81.75 15.06
C ARG A 28 4.57 -80.58 15.98
N VAL A 29 5.76 -80.62 16.57
CA VAL A 29 6.30 -79.66 17.54
C VAL A 29 7.82 -79.51 17.29
N PRO A 30 8.46 -78.34 17.48
CA PRO A 30 7.96 -76.97 17.50
C PRO A 30 8.54 -76.10 16.34
N GLY A 31 7.77 -75.11 15.87
CA GLY A 31 8.29 -73.96 15.11
C GLY A 31 8.42 -72.75 16.03
N LYS A 32 9.51 -71.98 15.95
CA LYS A 32 9.80 -70.88 16.90
C LYS A 32 9.04 -69.58 16.59
N SER A 33 8.87 -68.77 17.62
CA SER A 33 8.25 -67.45 17.62
C SER A 33 9.16 -66.38 17.01
N GLU A 34 8.98 -66.07 15.73
CA GLU A 34 9.67 -64.92 15.10
C GLU A 34 8.66 -63.88 14.58
N THR A 35 7.53 -64.31 14.02
CA THR A 35 6.49 -63.42 13.49
C THR A 35 5.72 -62.63 14.56
N SER A 36 5.59 -63.19 15.77
CA SER A 36 4.95 -62.55 16.93
C SER A 36 5.86 -61.53 17.62
N GLU A 37 7.16 -61.76 17.61
CA GLU A 37 8.14 -60.87 18.27
C GLU A 37 8.32 -59.56 17.49
N VAL A 38 8.30 -59.61 16.15
CA VAL A 38 8.42 -58.41 15.31
C VAL A 38 7.18 -57.50 15.36
N THR A 39 5.97 -58.07 15.48
CA THR A 39 4.74 -57.28 15.68
C THR A 39 4.64 -56.72 17.10
N SER A 40 4.98 -57.53 18.11
CA SER A 40 5.10 -57.08 19.51
C SER A 40 6.11 -55.94 19.67
N ALA A 41 7.32 -56.08 19.10
CA ALA A 41 8.36 -55.05 19.16
C ALA A 41 7.92 -53.73 18.50
N LYS A 42 7.21 -53.79 17.36
CA LYS A 42 6.63 -52.59 16.72
C LYS A 42 5.57 -51.92 17.59
N GLN A 43 4.70 -52.69 18.25
CA GLN A 43 3.71 -52.13 19.19
C GLN A 43 4.38 -51.52 20.43
N VAL A 44 5.40 -52.18 21.01
CA VAL A 44 6.17 -51.67 22.15
C VAL A 44 6.93 -50.39 21.82
N LEU A 45 7.39 -50.21 20.57
CA LEU A 45 7.95 -48.94 20.10
C LEU A 45 6.89 -47.84 19.99
N SER A 46 5.70 -48.13 19.45
CA SER A 46 4.56 -47.18 19.43
C SER A 46 4.21 -46.69 20.83
N TRP A 47 4.00 -47.60 21.79
CA TRP A 47 3.68 -47.26 23.18
C TRP A 47 4.78 -46.42 23.85
N ARG A 48 6.05 -46.67 23.53
CA ARG A 48 7.18 -45.86 24.00
C ARG A 48 7.14 -44.45 23.42
N GLU A 49 6.93 -44.31 22.11
CA GLU A 49 6.89 -43.03 21.41
C GLU A 49 5.68 -42.17 21.84
N GLU A 50 4.52 -42.79 22.06
CA GLU A 50 3.31 -42.16 22.59
C GLU A 50 3.51 -41.66 24.03
N TYR A 51 4.12 -42.48 24.90
CA TYR A 51 4.46 -42.09 26.27
C TYR A 51 5.44 -40.91 26.30
N ASP A 52 6.51 -40.99 25.48
CA ASP A 52 7.50 -39.92 25.35
C ASP A 52 6.87 -38.61 24.83
N LEU A 53 5.98 -38.69 23.85
CA LEU A 53 5.24 -37.55 23.32
C LEU A 53 4.32 -36.93 24.39
N LYS A 54 3.61 -37.76 25.15
CA LYS A 54 2.75 -37.32 26.27
C LYS A 54 3.56 -36.63 27.36
N LEU A 55 4.69 -37.20 27.77
CA LEU A 55 5.60 -36.60 28.75
C LEU A 55 6.16 -35.25 28.29
N ARG A 56 6.49 -35.10 27.00
CA ARG A 56 6.92 -33.82 26.40
C ARG A 56 5.79 -32.78 26.39
N LYS A 57 4.56 -33.17 26.05
CA LYS A 57 3.35 -32.30 26.10
C LYS A 57 3.07 -31.83 27.53
N ASP A 58 3.09 -32.72 28.50
CA ASP A 58 2.77 -32.38 29.90
C ASP A 58 3.87 -31.51 30.53
N ARG A 59 5.14 -31.76 30.21
CA ARG A 59 6.28 -30.91 30.62
C ARG A 59 6.21 -29.50 30.01
N SER A 60 5.85 -29.38 28.73
CA SER A 60 5.72 -28.08 28.07
C SER A 60 4.53 -27.27 28.59
N TYR A 61 3.37 -27.89 28.80
CA TYR A 61 2.24 -27.26 29.49
C TYR A 61 2.64 -26.77 30.89
N THR A 62 3.32 -27.62 31.67
CA THR A 62 3.77 -27.27 33.03
C THR A 62 4.68 -26.05 33.04
N LEU A 63 5.66 -25.97 32.13
CA LEU A 63 6.58 -24.83 32.01
C LEU A 63 5.87 -23.53 31.63
N ILE A 64 4.88 -23.59 30.73
CA ILE A 64 4.03 -22.46 30.37
C ILE A 64 3.19 -22.03 31.58
N TYR A 65 2.52 -22.97 32.26
CA TYR A 65 1.66 -22.67 33.41
C TYR A 65 2.44 -22.11 34.61
N GLN A 66 3.70 -22.51 34.79
CA GLN A 66 4.60 -21.96 35.81
C GLN A 66 5.10 -20.54 35.47
N SER A 67 5.39 -20.25 34.20
CA SER A 67 5.92 -18.95 33.77
C SER A 67 4.88 -17.83 33.60
N LEU A 68 3.58 -18.14 33.61
CA LEU A 68 2.50 -17.14 33.60
C LEU A 68 2.31 -16.44 34.96
N SER A 69 2.03 -15.14 34.93
CA SER A 69 1.43 -14.40 36.05
C SER A 69 0.10 -15.03 36.48
N PRO A 70 -0.27 -15.03 37.78
CA PRO A 70 -1.50 -15.67 38.27
C PRO A 70 -2.78 -15.24 37.53
N GLU A 71 -2.89 -13.97 37.15
CA GLU A 71 -4.00 -13.38 36.39
C GLU A 71 -4.26 -14.04 35.03
N PHE A 72 -3.23 -14.62 34.38
CA PHE A 72 -3.34 -15.23 33.05
C PHE A 72 -3.51 -16.75 33.09
N LYS A 73 -3.33 -17.40 34.25
CA LYS A 73 -3.50 -18.86 34.40
C LYS A 73 -4.92 -19.36 34.04
N PRO A 74 -6.02 -18.61 34.30
CA PRO A 74 -7.36 -18.99 33.83
C PRO A 74 -7.51 -19.08 32.30
N LEU A 75 -6.65 -18.42 31.51
CA LEU A 75 -6.75 -18.45 30.04
C LEU A 75 -6.42 -19.83 29.46
N ILE A 76 -5.56 -20.61 30.13
CA ILE A 76 -5.13 -21.94 29.67
C ILE A 76 -5.61 -23.08 30.58
N SER A 77 -6.36 -22.81 31.64
CA SER A 77 -6.79 -23.82 32.62
C SER A 77 -7.71 -24.91 32.05
N GLN A 78 -8.31 -24.67 30.87
CA GLN A 78 -9.15 -25.63 30.15
C GLN A 78 -8.37 -26.60 29.25
N THR A 79 -7.05 -26.44 29.13
CA THR A 79 -6.17 -27.36 28.37
C THR A 79 -5.05 -27.90 29.26
N THR A 80 -4.55 -29.08 28.91
CA THR A 80 -3.30 -29.65 29.48
C THR A 80 -2.24 -29.88 28.40
N ASP A 81 -2.50 -29.45 27.17
CA ASP A 81 -1.59 -29.56 26.04
C ASP A 81 -0.77 -28.28 25.87
N GLY A 82 0.56 -28.39 25.91
CA GLY A 82 1.45 -27.22 25.83
C GLY A 82 1.37 -26.47 24.50
N THR A 83 1.15 -27.17 23.39
CA THR A 83 0.96 -26.56 22.06
C THR A 83 -0.34 -25.76 21.98
N GLU A 84 -1.44 -26.29 22.51
CA GLU A 84 -2.74 -25.61 22.57
C GLU A 84 -2.72 -24.43 23.56
N ALA A 85 -2.09 -24.59 24.72
CA ALA A 85 -1.88 -23.50 25.67
C ALA A 85 -1.09 -22.34 25.04
N TRP A 86 0.00 -22.65 24.32
CA TRP A 86 0.77 -21.65 23.57
C TRP A 86 -0.05 -20.99 22.45
N ARG A 87 -0.90 -21.74 21.74
CA ARG A 87 -1.81 -21.21 20.71
C ARG A 87 -2.84 -20.25 21.30
N ILE A 88 -3.38 -20.54 22.48
CA ILE A 88 -4.32 -19.67 23.21
C ILE A 88 -3.61 -18.40 23.67
N LEU A 89 -2.41 -18.52 24.26
CA LEU A 89 -1.62 -17.36 24.71
C LEU A 89 -1.21 -16.47 23.53
N LYS A 90 -0.77 -17.05 22.41
CA LYS A 90 -0.62 -16.32 21.14
C LYS A 90 -1.92 -15.61 20.77
N ARG A 91 -3.06 -16.31 20.69
CA ARG A 91 -4.35 -15.65 20.35
C ARG A 91 -4.75 -14.54 21.33
N HIS A 92 -4.25 -14.54 22.56
CA HIS A 92 -4.51 -13.50 23.56
C HIS A 92 -3.57 -12.29 23.46
N PHE A 93 -2.27 -12.50 23.22
CA PHE A 93 -1.23 -11.44 23.24
C PHE A 93 -0.67 -11.05 21.85
N GLU A 94 -0.76 -11.93 20.86
CA GLU A 94 -0.33 -11.76 19.47
C GLU A 94 -1.31 -11.06 18.51
N PRO A 95 -2.63 -10.84 18.77
CA PRO A 95 -3.38 -9.84 18.00
C PRO A 95 -2.84 -8.47 18.38
N THR A 96 -1.86 -8.03 17.56
CA THR A 96 -0.79 -7.10 17.89
C THR A 96 -1.31 -5.92 18.68
N THR A 97 -1.04 -5.91 19.99
CA THR A 97 -1.71 -5.15 21.09
C THR A 97 -2.75 -4.13 20.64
N ARG A 98 -3.97 -4.13 21.19
CA ARG A 98 -5.10 -3.26 20.75
C ARG A 98 -4.70 -1.80 20.36
N ALA A 99 -3.77 -1.19 21.08
CA ALA A 99 -3.16 0.10 20.71
C ALA A 99 -2.50 0.14 19.31
N ARG A 100 -1.74 -0.87 18.88
CA ARG A 100 -1.17 -0.98 17.52
C ARG A 100 -2.22 -1.28 16.45
N VAL A 101 -3.28 -2.03 16.76
CA VAL A 101 -4.45 -2.14 15.85
C VAL A 101 -5.11 -0.78 15.65
N ILE A 102 -5.38 -0.05 16.74
CA ILE A 102 -5.95 1.31 16.69
C ILE A 102 -5.02 2.24 15.89
N GLN A 103 -3.73 2.26 16.19
CA GLN A 103 -2.74 3.05 15.45
C GLN A 103 -2.75 2.72 13.94
N LEU A 104 -2.85 1.45 13.55
CA LEU A 104 -2.94 1.05 12.14
C LEU A 104 -4.27 1.45 11.47
N LEU A 105 -5.38 1.48 12.22
CA LEU A 105 -6.66 2.00 11.74
C LEU A 105 -6.59 3.52 11.56
N ASP A 106 -6.03 4.24 12.52
CA ASP A 106 -5.82 5.70 12.44
C ASP A 106 -4.90 6.06 11.26
N GLU A 107 -3.80 5.32 11.08
CA GLU A 107 -2.85 5.45 9.98
C GLU A 107 -3.54 5.22 8.61
N PHE A 108 -4.40 4.19 8.51
CA PHE A 108 -5.18 3.88 7.31
C PHE A 108 -6.24 4.94 7.00
N PHE A 109 -7.10 5.31 7.96
CA PHE A 109 -8.18 6.27 7.72
C PHE A 109 -7.69 7.71 7.53
N ASN A 110 -6.53 8.07 8.08
CA ASN A 110 -5.86 9.35 7.80
C ASN A 110 -4.98 9.32 6.53
N THR A 111 -4.83 8.18 5.84
CA THR A 111 -4.19 8.13 4.52
C THR A 111 -5.04 8.90 3.51
N ARG A 112 -4.57 10.08 3.11
CA ARG A 112 -5.18 10.99 2.12
C ARG A 112 -4.27 11.14 0.91
N PHE A 113 -4.80 11.71 -0.17
CA PHE A 113 -4.03 12.16 -1.32
C PHE A 113 -3.28 13.46 -0.98
N GLU A 114 -2.00 13.56 -1.35
CA GLU A 114 -1.17 14.76 -1.11
C GLU A 114 -1.00 15.63 -2.36
N THR A 115 -0.93 16.95 -2.19
CA THR A 115 -0.80 17.89 -3.31
C THR A 115 0.56 17.71 -4.02
N GLY A 116 0.52 17.22 -5.26
CA GLY A 116 1.71 16.90 -6.06
C GLY A 116 2.12 15.42 -5.99
N GLU A 117 1.43 14.59 -5.23
CA GLU A 117 1.58 13.14 -5.27
C GLU A 117 0.99 12.57 -6.59
N ALA A 118 1.66 11.59 -7.20
CA ALA A 118 1.12 10.84 -8.33
C ALA A 118 0.09 9.83 -7.84
N LEU A 119 -1.06 9.71 -8.50
CA LEU A 119 -2.22 9.01 -7.96
C LEU A 119 -1.97 7.52 -7.70
N GLY A 120 -1.15 6.87 -8.53
CA GLY A 120 -0.70 5.49 -8.30
C GLY A 120 0.07 5.28 -6.99
N LEU A 121 0.79 6.30 -6.50
CA LEU A 121 1.48 6.24 -5.19
C LEU A 121 0.47 6.31 -4.04
N PHE A 122 -0.51 7.21 -4.12
CA PHE A 122 -1.62 7.29 -3.17
C PHE A 122 -2.41 5.97 -3.10
N LEU A 123 -2.80 5.41 -4.24
CA LEU A 123 -3.54 4.13 -4.28
C LEU A 123 -2.69 2.97 -3.71
N CYS A 124 -1.38 2.95 -4.00
CA CYS A 124 -0.44 2.00 -3.41
C CYS A 124 -0.35 2.13 -1.88
N ARG A 125 -0.27 3.36 -1.33
CA ARG A 125 -0.29 3.62 0.13
C ARG A 125 -1.55 3.04 0.78
N VAL A 126 -2.73 3.27 0.20
CA VAL A 126 -4.01 2.75 0.72
C VAL A 126 -4.03 1.21 0.69
N LYS A 127 -3.61 0.58 -0.42
CA LYS A 127 -3.44 -0.89 -0.48
C LYS A 127 -2.47 -1.41 0.60
N GLN A 128 -1.34 -0.73 0.78
CA GLN A 128 -0.31 -1.12 1.75
C GLN A 128 -0.78 -0.98 3.21
N GLY A 129 -1.62 0.03 3.51
CA GLY A 129 -2.27 0.18 4.81
C GLY A 129 -3.28 -0.93 5.12
N ALA A 130 -4.13 -1.27 4.15
CA ALA A 130 -5.04 -2.41 4.26
C ALA A 130 -4.28 -3.74 4.44
N GLU A 131 -3.14 -3.92 3.75
CA GLU A 131 -2.26 -5.08 3.91
C GLU A 131 -1.57 -5.13 5.29
N ARG A 132 -1.21 -3.98 5.88
CA ARG A 132 -0.73 -3.93 7.28
C ARG A 132 -1.82 -4.37 8.26
N LEU A 133 -3.07 -3.95 8.04
CA LEU A 133 -4.21 -4.37 8.85
C LEU A 133 -4.55 -5.86 8.67
N ARG A 134 -4.49 -6.39 7.44
CA ARG A 134 -4.72 -7.82 7.15
C ARG A 134 -3.74 -8.71 7.92
N LYS A 135 -2.48 -8.31 8.04
CA LYS A 135 -1.43 -9.03 8.81
C LYS A 135 -1.71 -9.09 10.31
N VAL A 136 -2.44 -8.12 10.87
CA VAL A 136 -2.89 -8.13 12.27
C VAL A 136 -4.33 -8.67 12.42
N GLY A 137 -4.80 -9.45 11.44
CA GLY A 137 -6.11 -10.13 11.47
C GLY A 137 -7.31 -9.24 11.14
N HIS A 138 -7.10 -8.01 10.68
CA HIS A 138 -8.17 -7.04 10.40
C HIS A 138 -8.32 -6.83 8.89
N GLN A 139 -9.32 -7.46 8.27
CA GLN A 139 -9.57 -7.35 6.84
C GLN A 139 -10.44 -6.11 6.54
N LEU A 140 -9.83 -5.03 6.05
CA LEU A 140 -10.53 -3.88 5.47
C LEU A 140 -10.48 -3.91 3.94
N GLN A 141 -11.52 -3.35 3.31
CA GLN A 141 -11.56 -3.12 1.86
C GLN A 141 -10.91 -1.76 1.53
N PRO A 142 -9.78 -1.72 0.80
CA PRO A 142 -9.07 -0.46 0.51
C PRO A 142 -9.86 0.50 -0.38
N LEU A 143 -10.72 -0.04 -1.25
CA LEU A 143 -11.47 0.72 -2.27
C LEU A 143 -12.32 1.86 -1.70
N TYR A 144 -12.90 1.70 -0.50
CA TYR A 144 -13.69 2.77 0.12
C TYR A 144 -12.82 3.97 0.54
N GLN A 145 -11.61 3.70 1.04
CA GLN A 145 -10.65 4.75 1.41
C GLN A 145 -10.01 5.40 0.17
N MET A 146 -9.84 4.65 -0.92
CA MET A 146 -9.43 5.21 -2.22
C MET A 146 -10.46 6.24 -2.69
N ILE A 147 -11.73 5.83 -2.87
CA ILE A 147 -12.80 6.69 -3.40
C ILE A 147 -13.05 7.91 -2.49
N ARG A 148 -13.09 7.70 -1.17
CA ARG A 148 -13.42 8.76 -0.18
C ARG A 148 -12.36 9.85 -0.07
N SER A 149 -11.09 9.54 -0.33
CA SER A 149 -9.96 10.44 -0.08
C SER A 149 -9.36 11.08 -1.35
N LEU A 150 -10.05 10.95 -2.50
CA LEU A 150 -9.72 11.63 -3.74
C LEU A 150 -9.98 13.16 -3.68
N PRO A 151 -9.15 13.98 -4.35
CA PRO A 151 -9.42 15.40 -4.57
C PRO A 151 -10.73 15.70 -5.31
N ALA A 152 -11.18 16.96 -5.23
CA ALA A 152 -12.38 17.44 -5.91
C ALA A 152 -12.30 17.34 -7.46
N GLU A 153 -11.10 17.32 -8.03
CA GLU A 153 -10.86 17.13 -9.47
C GLU A 153 -11.39 15.78 -9.99
N TYR A 154 -11.43 14.74 -9.15
CA TYR A 154 -11.86 13.38 -9.52
C TYR A 154 -13.35 13.12 -9.25
N GLN A 155 -14.16 14.14 -8.98
CA GLN A 155 -15.58 13.91 -8.67
C GLN A 155 -16.37 13.32 -9.85
N SER A 156 -15.93 13.54 -11.10
CA SER A 156 -16.49 12.92 -12.31
C SER A 156 -16.45 11.38 -12.24
N ILE A 157 -15.25 10.79 -12.09
CA ILE A 157 -15.11 9.34 -11.93
C ILE A 157 -15.77 8.83 -10.62
N VAL A 158 -15.73 9.58 -9.51
CA VAL A 158 -16.39 9.18 -8.26
C VAL A 158 -17.91 9.02 -8.42
N GLN A 159 -18.59 9.99 -9.07
CA GLN A 159 -20.02 9.88 -9.35
C GLN A 159 -20.34 8.77 -10.36
N THR A 160 -19.41 8.47 -11.26
CA THR A 160 -19.54 7.34 -12.20
C THR A 160 -19.45 6.00 -11.48
N ILE A 161 -18.48 5.82 -10.57
CA ILE A 161 -18.30 4.63 -9.74
C ILE A 161 -19.52 4.37 -8.85
N TYR A 162 -20.12 5.41 -8.25
CA TYR A 162 -21.34 5.27 -7.43
C TYR A 162 -22.58 4.79 -8.22
N ARG A 163 -22.50 4.66 -9.55
CA ARG A 163 -23.58 4.14 -10.41
C ARG A 163 -23.27 2.77 -11.02
N TRP A 164 -22.15 2.16 -10.66
CA TRP A 164 -21.79 0.80 -11.09
C TRP A 164 -22.61 -0.27 -10.37
N THR A 165 -22.63 -1.47 -10.94
CA THR A 165 -23.16 -2.67 -10.27
C THR A 165 -22.12 -3.31 -9.34
N ASP A 166 -22.56 -4.11 -8.35
CA ASP A 166 -21.65 -4.81 -7.43
C ASP A 166 -20.61 -5.70 -8.14
N ALA A 167 -21.00 -6.28 -9.30
CA ALA A 167 -20.12 -7.09 -10.15
C ALA A 167 -18.98 -6.26 -10.80
N GLU A 168 -19.18 -4.96 -10.98
CA GLU A 168 -18.18 -4.03 -11.51
C GLU A 168 -17.40 -3.32 -10.40
N PHE A 169 -17.96 -3.23 -9.18
CA PHE A 169 -17.40 -2.54 -8.02
C PHE A 169 -16.24 -3.34 -7.37
N GLN A 170 -15.25 -3.67 -8.20
CA GLN A 170 -14.11 -4.50 -7.90
C GLN A 170 -12.83 -3.65 -7.80
N PRO A 171 -11.90 -3.95 -6.88
CA PRO A 171 -10.80 -3.05 -6.54
C PRO A 171 -9.89 -2.73 -7.73
N ASP A 172 -9.64 -3.70 -8.61
CA ASP A 172 -8.74 -3.52 -9.76
C ASP A 172 -9.39 -2.67 -10.87
N LYS A 173 -10.71 -2.78 -11.09
CA LYS A 173 -11.45 -1.89 -12.01
C LYS A 173 -11.47 -0.45 -11.47
N ILE A 174 -11.75 -0.30 -10.17
CA ILE A 174 -11.75 1.00 -9.48
C ILE A 174 -10.38 1.69 -9.62
N GLU A 175 -9.28 0.97 -9.39
CA GLU A 175 -7.92 1.48 -9.60
C GLU A 175 -7.66 1.87 -11.06
N SER A 176 -8.01 1.01 -12.04
CA SER A 176 -7.73 1.29 -13.45
C SER A 176 -8.46 2.51 -13.99
N GLU A 177 -9.71 2.72 -13.57
CA GLU A 177 -10.55 3.84 -14.04
C GLU A 177 -10.15 5.16 -13.34
N ILE A 178 -9.75 5.11 -12.07
CA ILE A 178 -9.17 6.26 -11.35
C ILE A 178 -7.85 6.71 -12.00
N LEU A 179 -6.99 5.76 -12.41
CA LEU A 179 -5.75 6.07 -13.13
C LEU A 179 -5.99 6.52 -14.59
N LEU A 180 -7.09 6.09 -15.21
CA LEU A 180 -7.51 6.61 -16.51
C LEU A 180 -7.96 8.08 -16.41
N GLU A 181 -8.75 8.43 -15.39
CA GLU A 181 -9.17 9.81 -15.11
C GLU A 181 -7.95 10.73 -14.82
N GLU A 182 -6.92 10.28 -14.10
CA GLU A 182 -5.66 11.03 -13.93
C GLU A 182 -5.04 11.40 -15.28
N ASN A 183 -5.10 10.50 -16.26
CA ASN A 183 -4.59 10.74 -17.61
C ASN A 183 -5.48 11.69 -18.42
N CYS A 184 -6.81 11.59 -18.29
CA CYS A 184 -7.76 12.52 -18.90
C CYS A 184 -7.56 13.95 -18.36
N LEU A 185 -7.58 14.13 -17.03
CA LEU A 185 -7.38 15.43 -16.37
C LEU A 185 -6.03 16.07 -16.75
N ARG A 186 -4.97 15.26 -16.84
CA ARG A 186 -3.62 15.68 -17.25
C ARG A 186 -3.54 16.12 -18.71
N LEU A 187 -4.39 15.61 -19.60
CA LEU A 187 -4.52 16.09 -20.97
C LEU A 187 -5.32 17.39 -21.02
N THR A 188 -6.52 17.42 -20.43
CA THR A 188 -7.39 18.61 -20.41
C THR A 188 -6.69 19.85 -19.81
N ARG A 189 -5.84 19.67 -18.79
CA ARG A 189 -5.01 20.77 -18.24
C ARG A 189 -4.06 21.35 -19.29
N LYS A 190 -3.32 20.51 -20.02
CA LYS A 190 -2.39 20.95 -21.07
C LYS A 190 -3.10 21.63 -22.24
N ASP A 191 -4.27 21.13 -22.63
CA ASP A 191 -5.06 21.73 -23.70
C ASP A 191 -5.54 23.13 -23.29
N LEU A 192 -5.99 23.29 -22.03
CA LEU A 192 -6.38 24.58 -21.45
C LEU A 192 -5.18 25.55 -21.35
N ASP A 193 -4.02 25.09 -20.88
CA ASP A 193 -2.79 25.88 -20.81
C ASP A 193 -2.35 26.36 -22.21
N THR A 194 -2.46 25.49 -23.21
CA THR A 194 -2.15 25.79 -24.62
C THR A 194 -3.11 26.82 -25.20
N VAL A 195 -4.43 26.65 -25.01
CA VAL A 195 -5.46 27.60 -25.44
C VAL A 195 -5.28 28.96 -24.76
N SER A 196 -4.95 28.98 -23.46
CA SER A 196 -4.67 30.20 -22.70
C SER A 196 -3.45 30.96 -23.27
N SER A 197 -2.35 30.24 -23.53
CA SER A 197 -1.13 30.81 -24.13
C SER A 197 -1.37 31.39 -25.54
N VAL A 198 -2.12 30.66 -26.38
CA VAL A 198 -2.51 31.13 -27.72
C VAL A 198 -3.43 32.35 -27.64
N ALA A 199 -4.41 32.36 -26.73
CA ALA A 199 -5.31 33.49 -26.53
C ALA A 199 -4.56 34.75 -26.07
N PHE A 200 -3.62 34.61 -25.12
CA PHE A 200 -2.77 35.70 -24.66
C PHE A 200 -1.89 36.26 -25.79
N SER A 201 -1.23 35.38 -26.56
CA SER A 201 -0.38 35.77 -27.69
C SER A 201 -1.18 36.52 -28.78
N ASN A 202 -2.37 36.05 -29.12
CA ASN A 202 -3.26 36.71 -30.07
C ASN A 202 -3.73 38.09 -29.59
N GLU A 203 -3.98 38.25 -28.29
CA GLU A 203 -4.38 39.53 -27.69
C GLU A 203 -3.20 40.52 -27.58
N MET A 204 -1.97 40.03 -27.37
CA MET A 204 -0.75 40.83 -27.46
C MET A 204 -0.57 41.39 -28.88
N HIS A 205 -0.57 40.52 -29.90
CA HIS A 205 -0.44 40.95 -31.29
C HIS A 205 -1.59 41.86 -31.76
N ARG A 206 -2.81 41.69 -31.22
CA ARG A 206 -3.93 42.62 -31.46
C ARG A 206 -3.63 44.02 -30.94
N LYS A 207 -3.05 44.15 -29.74
CA LYS A 207 -2.65 45.43 -29.13
C LYS A 207 -1.48 46.08 -29.86
N GLU A 208 -0.47 45.30 -30.26
CA GLU A 208 0.64 45.77 -31.09
C GLU A 208 0.14 46.31 -32.43
N ALA A 209 -0.71 45.55 -33.13
CA ALA A 209 -1.31 45.96 -34.39
C ALA A 209 -2.24 47.18 -34.27
N ALA A 210 -2.85 47.42 -33.10
CA ALA A 210 -3.61 48.64 -32.82
C ALA A 210 -2.69 49.85 -32.59
N ASN A 211 -1.59 49.68 -31.84
CA ASN A 211 -0.60 50.73 -31.58
C ASN A 211 0.06 51.21 -32.89
N CYS A 212 0.53 50.28 -33.72
CA CYS A 212 1.13 50.61 -35.02
C CYS A 212 0.17 51.38 -35.94
N LYS A 213 -1.14 51.06 -35.92
CA LYS A 213 -2.17 51.81 -36.66
C LYS A 213 -2.38 53.21 -36.11
N HIS A 214 -2.30 53.40 -34.79
CA HIS A 214 -2.46 54.72 -34.18
C HIS A 214 -1.25 55.64 -34.45
N ILE A 215 -0.03 55.09 -34.49
CA ILE A 215 1.17 55.83 -34.90
C ILE A 215 1.11 56.17 -36.39
N ALA A 216 0.69 55.23 -37.25
CA ALA A 216 0.51 55.49 -38.68
C ALA A 216 -0.57 56.57 -38.96
N ALA A 217 -1.69 56.54 -38.25
CA ALA A 217 -2.78 57.51 -38.41
C ALA A 217 -2.42 58.94 -37.94
N LEU A 218 -1.43 59.08 -37.05
CA LEU A 218 -0.86 60.37 -36.65
C LEU A 218 0.17 60.92 -37.66
N SER A 219 0.62 60.11 -38.62
CA SER A 219 1.69 60.45 -39.57
C SER A 219 1.14 60.79 -40.96
N ASN A 220 0.53 61.97 -41.10
CA ASN A 220 0.17 62.53 -42.40
C ASN A 220 1.34 63.33 -43.02
N PRO A 221 1.64 63.17 -44.32
CA PRO A 221 2.82 63.79 -44.94
C PRO A 221 2.58 65.27 -45.29
N ILE A 222 3.19 66.19 -44.53
CA ILE A 222 3.28 67.61 -44.92
C ILE A 222 4.70 67.92 -45.40
N THR A 223 4.82 68.08 -46.73
CA THR A 223 5.89 68.74 -47.50
C THR A 223 7.36 68.54 -47.08
N ASN A 224 8.11 67.86 -47.95
CA ASN A 224 9.57 67.89 -48.02
C ASN A 224 10.15 69.32 -47.89
N VAL A 225 10.90 69.56 -46.80
CA VAL A 225 11.99 70.55 -46.77
C VAL A 225 13.24 69.83 -46.27
N SER A 226 14.22 69.67 -47.16
CA SER A 226 15.49 69.01 -46.87
C SER A 226 16.33 69.78 -45.84
N SER A 227 16.84 69.08 -44.80
CA SER A 227 18.22 69.26 -44.28
C SER A 227 18.62 68.30 -43.14
N ASN A 228 19.44 67.31 -43.47
CA ASN A 228 20.73 67.04 -42.78
C ASN A 228 20.77 66.67 -41.28
N THR A 229 19.78 65.98 -40.71
CA THR A 229 19.88 65.42 -39.33
C THR A 229 20.13 63.92 -39.26
N GLU A 230 19.44 63.10 -40.06
CA GLU A 230 19.48 61.63 -39.91
C GLU A 230 20.86 61.01 -40.16
N PHE A 231 21.64 61.56 -41.09
CA PHE A 231 22.98 61.06 -41.42
C PHE A 231 24.01 61.25 -40.29
N LYS A 232 23.77 62.19 -39.35
CA LYS A 232 24.70 62.46 -38.23
C LYS A 232 24.60 61.44 -37.10
N VAL A 233 23.41 60.90 -36.83
CA VAL A 233 23.20 60.00 -35.68
C VAL A 233 23.89 58.65 -35.90
N LYS A 234 23.81 58.11 -37.13
CA LYS A 234 24.48 56.85 -37.51
C LYS A 234 26.01 56.98 -37.50
N SER A 235 26.55 58.12 -37.95
CA SER A 235 28.00 58.40 -37.89
C SER A 235 28.55 58.37 -36.46
N ALA A 236 27.85 59.01 -35.52
CA ALA A 236 28.31 59.10 -34.13
C ALA A 236 28.25 57.78 -33.35
N PHE A 237 27.43 56.80 -33.79
CA PHE A 237 27.29 55.52 -33.09
C PHE A 237 28.41 54.54 -33.47
N SER A 238 28.73 54.41 -34.76
CA SER A 238 29.84 53.56 -35.21
C SER A 238 31.22 54.07 -34.79
N GLU A 239 31.34 55.35 -34.44
CA GLU A 239 32.56 55.97 -33.90
C GLU A 239 32.74 55.74 -32.38
N LEU A 240 31.71 55.22 -31.69
CA LEU A 240 31.80 54.79 -30.28
C LEU A 240 32.14 53.30 -30.15
N GLU A 241 31.58 52.43 -31.01
CA GLU A 241 31.83 50.98 -30.93
C GLU A 241 33.27 50.59 -31.33
N SER A 242 33.91 51.37 -32.22
CA SER A 242 35.31 51.15 -32.62
C SER A 242 36.34 51.51 -31.54
N ASN A 243 35.97 52.33 -30.55
CA ASN A 243 36.86 52.80 -29.49
C ASN A 243 36.84 51.91 -28.22
N LEU A 244 36.17 50.75 -28.25
CA LEU A 244 36.00 49.87 -27.08
C LEU A 244 36.59 48.46 -27.24
N ILE A 245 37.36 48.19 -28.31
CA ILE A 245 37.93 46.86 -28.62
C ILE A 245 39.45 46.91 -28.90
N GLU A 246 40.20 47.55 -27.99
CA GLU A 246 41.62 47.30 -27.68
C GLU A 246 41.92 48.16 -26.43
N THR A 247 42.26 47.62 -25.25
CA THR A 247 43.36 46.67 -24.98
C THR A 247 43.12 45.73 -23.78
N PHE A 248 43.55 44.49 -23.92
CA PHE A 248 43.94 43.58 -22.82
C PHE A 248 45.44 43.81 -22.46
N PRO A 249 46.01 43.19 -21.40
CA PRO A 249 45.47 42.81 -20.08
C PRO A 249 46.39 43.37 -18.95
N ASP A 250 46.16 43.01 -17.67
CA ASP A 250 47.12 42.17 -16.91
C ASP A 250 46.46 41.57 -15.64
N SER A 251 47.24 41.01 -14.71
CA SER A 251 46.86 39.85 -13.89
C SER A 251 47.34 39.88 -12.41
N HIS A 252 47.22 38.73 -11.73
CA HIS A 252 47.69 38.35 -10.37
C HIS A 252 46.86 38.71 -9.09
N GLU A 253 46.27 37.64 -8.55
CA GLU A 253 46.37 37.13 -7.15
C GLU A 253 46.18 38.02 -5.91
N ALA A 254 45.19 37.63 -5.07
CA ALA A 254 45.34 37.56 -3.61
C ALA A 254 44.40 36.47 -3.01
N ASN A 255 44.75 35.96 -1.82
CA ASN A 255 44.08 34.84 -1.14
C ASN A 255 43.08 35.27 -0.03
N SER A 256 42.52 34.27 0.69
CA SER A 256 41.76 34.32 1.95
C SER A 256 40.23 34.31 1.79
N SER A 257 39.48 33.20 1.89
CA SER A 257 39.38 32.11 2.89
C SER A 257 38.45 32.36 4.08
N ASP A 258 37.46 31.47 4.20
CA ASP A 258 36.77 31.00 5.41
C ASP A 258 35.60 31.83 6.03
N PHE A 259 34.81 31.12 6.86
CA PHE A 259 33.54 31.47 7.52
C PHE A 259 32.31 31.69 6.61
N GLY A 260 31.12 31.16 6.93
CA GLY A 260 30.75 30.25 8.03
C GLY A 260 29.29 29.77 7.91
N GLN A 261 28.94 28.64 8.52
CA GLN A 261 27.60 28.02 8.38
C GLN A 261 26.56 28.50 9.42
N ASN A 262 25.29 28.17 9.11
CA ASN A 262 24.25 27.69 10.04
C ASN A 262 23.22 28.68 10.65
N THR A 263 21.97 28.54 10.19
CA THR A 263 20.72 28.50 10.99
C THR A 263 19.78 27.53 10.25
N SER A 264 19.18 26.47 10.79
CA SER A 264 18.69 26.14 12.14
C SER A 264 17.46 26.95 12.56
N TRP A 265 16.28 26.34 12.37
CA TRP A 265 15.01 26.74 12.97
C TRP A 265 14.27 25.52 13.48
N VAL A 266 13.92 25.54 14.76
CA VAL A 266 13.04 24.58 15.43
C VAL A 266 12.13 25.39 16.35
N PHE A 267 10.82 25.29 16.16
CA PHE A 267 9.77 25.27 17.18
C PHE A 267 8.44 24.84 16.53
#